data_AF-A0A831SL85-F1
#
_entry.id   AF-A0A831SL85-F1
#
_cell.length_a   1.000
_cell.length_b   1.000
_cell.length_c   1.000
_cell.angle_alpha   90.00
_cell.angle_beta   90.00
_cell.angle_gamma   90.00
#
_symmetry.space_group_name_H-M   'P 1'
#
loop_
_entity.id
_entity.type
_entity.pdbx_description
1 polymer ?
#
loop_
_entity_poly.entity_id
_entity_poly.type
_entity_poly.pdbx_seq_one_letter_code
_entity_poly.pdbx_strand_id
1 'polypeptide(L)'
;MENVYDKIIKKILLGDIKTKQELHREKIKLCKEKGIKKIPPDSEIIKNLPDTLADGEKEILLSLLRKKPVRSLSGVTVVAVMTSP
;
A
#
# COMPACT_ATOMS: atom_id res chain seq x y z
N MET A 1 4.36 4.49 22.79
CA MET A 1 5.02 3.40 22.04
C MET A 1 5.12 3.83 20.59
N GLU A 2 6.32 4.00 20.06
CA GLU A 2 6.52 4.49 18.70
C GLU A 2 5.98 3.45 17.69
N ASN A 3 4.90 3.80 16.99
CA ASN A 3 4.20 2.85 16.14
C ASN A 3 5.04 2.55 14.89
N VAL A 4 5.04 1.30 14.46
CA VAL A 4 5.78 0.83 13.27
C VAL A 4 5.31 1.58 12.03
N TYR A 5 4.02 1.93 12.01
CA TYR A 5 3.36 2.71 10.97
C TYR A 5 3.95 4.11 10.81
N ASP A 6 4.14 4.85 11.91
CA ASP A 6 4.67 6.21 11.88
C ASP A 6 6.08 6.27 11.30
N LYS A 7 6.92 5.28 11.62
CA LYS A 7 8.27 5.18 11.03
C LYS A 7 8.22 4.95 9.53
N ILE A 8 7.35 4.06 9.07
CA ILE A 8 7.19 3.79 7.63
C ILE A 8 6.69 5.05 6.93
N ILE A 9 5.69 5.73 7.49
CA ILE A 9 5.11 6.95 6.93
C ILE A 9 6.17 8.05 6.82
N LYS A 10 6.94 8.30 7.89
CA LYS A 10 8.03 9.28 7.86
C LYS A 10 9.07 8.95 6.78
N LYS A 11 9.46 7.68 6.61
CA LYS A 11 10.42 7.29 5.56
C LYS A 11 9.86 7.49 4.15
N ILE A 12 8.58 7.24 3.94
CA ILE A 12 7.92 7.53 2.66
C ILE A 12 7.93 9.04 2.40
N LEU A 13 7.63 9.85 3.40
CA LEU A 13 7.61 11.31 3.31
C LEU A 13 9.00 11.93 3.10
N LEU A 14 10.04 11.38 3.74
CA LEU A 14 11.42 11.77 3.48
C LEU A 14 11.90 11.41 2.06
N GLY A 15 11.16 10.56 1.35
CA GLY A 15 11.56 10.07 0.03
C GLY A 15 12.58 8.92 0.08
N ASP A 16 12.80 8.30 1.24
CA ASP A 16 13.59 7.08 1.38
C ASP A 16 12.90 5.88 0.71
N ILE A 17 11.58 5.94 0.60
CA ILE A 17 10.75 4.90 -0.01
C ILE A 17 9.97 5.52 -1.16
N LYS A 18 10.41 5.26 -2.39
CA LYS A 18 9.75 5.73 -3.62
C LYS A 18 9.02 4.59 -4.33
N THR A 19 9.46 3.36 -4.10
CA THR A 19 8.91 2.18 -4.79
C THR A 19 8.29 1.17 -3.82
N LYS A 20 7.36 0.36 -4.34
CA LYS A 20 6.76 -0.76 -3.58
C LYS A 20 7.80 -1.79 -3.12
N GLN A 21 8.88 -1.95 -3.88
CA GLN A 21 9.97 -2.87 -3.52
C GLN A 21 10.77 -2.37 -2.32
N GLU A 22 11.12 -1.08 -2.30
CA GLU A 22 11.76 -0.44 -1.14
C GLU A 22 10.85 -0.49 0.08
N LEU A 23 9.57 -0.19 -0.10
CA LEU A 23 8.58 -0.27 0.96
C LEU A 23 8.54 -1.68 1.58
N HIS A 24 8.58 -2.72 0.76
CA HIS A 24 8.58 -4.10 1.22
C HIS A 24 9.87 -4.46 1.98
N ARG A 25 11.04 -4.04 1.48
CA ARG A 25 12.33 -4.24 2.16
C ARG A 25 12.35 -3.56 3.52
N GLU A 26 11.90 -2.32 3.59
CA GLU A 26 11.82 -1.55 4.83
C GLU A 26 10.84 -2.18 5.82
N LYS A 27 9.67 -2.65 5.36
CA LYS A 27 8.74 -3.41 6.21
C LYS A 27 9.40 -4.65 6.82
N ILE A 28 10.13 -5.44 6.03
CA ILE A 28 10.82 -6.64 6.52
C ILE A 28 11.88 -6.26 7.55
N LYS A 29 12.69 -5.24 7.25
CA LYS A 29 13.73 -4.74 8.16
C LYS A 29 13.11 -4.30 9.50
N LEU A 30 12.04 -3.52 9.45
CA LEU A 30 11.33 -3.03 10.63
C LEU A 30 10.66 -4.17 11.42
N CYS A 31 10.11 -5.17 10.73
CA CYS A 31 9.58 -6.39 11.36
C CYS A 31 10.69 -7.17 12.08
N LYS A 32 11.89 -7.27 11.50
CA LYS A 32 13.04 -7.93 12.10
C LYS A 32 13.55 -7.18 13.33
N GLU A 33 13.63 -5.84 13.25
CA GLU A 33 14.05 -4.97 14.36
C GLU A 33 13.05 -5.00 15.53
N LYS A 34 11.75 -5.03 15.24
CA LYS A 34 10.67 -5.04 16.25
C LYS A 34 10.22 -6.45 16.67
N GLY A 35 10.76 -7.51 16.08
CA GLY A 35 10.33 -8.90 16.35
C GLY A 35 8.89 -9.22 15.92
N ILE A 36 8.34 -8.47 14.96
CA ILE A 36 6.95 -8.63 14.51
C ILE A 36 6.91 -9.80 13.51
N LYS A 37 6.17 -10.86 13.86
CA LYS A 37 6.01 -12.06 13.00
C LYS A 37 5.25 -11.80 11.70
N LYS A 38 4.46 -10.72 11.64
CA LYS A 38 3.54 -10.42 10.53
C LYS A 38 3.87 -9.07 9.90
N ILE A 39 4.14 -9.08 8.60
CA ILE A 39 4.36 -7.86 7.82
C ILE A 39 3.03 -7.12 7.68
N PRO A 40 2.96 -5.82 8.06
CA PRO A 40 1.70 -5.08 8.00
C PRO A 40 1.23 -4.92 6.53
N PRO A 41 -0.01 -5.30 6.22
CA PRO A 41 -0.60 -5.08 4.90
C PRO A 41 -0.78 -3.57 4.66
N ASP A 42 -0.74 -3.16 3.40
CA ASP A 42 -0.88 -1.75 3.01
C ASP A 42 -2.19 -1.13 3.55
N SER A 43 -3.26 -1.92 3.62
CA SER A 43 -4.55 -1.52 4.18
C SER A 43 -4.50 -1.19 5.67
N GLU A 44 -3.68 -1.91 6.46
CA GLU A 44 -3.51 -1.58 7.89
C GLU A 44 -2.69 -0.30 8.06
N ILE A 45 -1.74 -0.04 7.18
CA ILE A 45 -0.96 1.20 7.18
C ILE A 45 -1.88 2.39 6.88
N ILE A 46 -2.75 2.27 5.86
CA ILE A 46 -3.74 3.30 5.51
C ILE A 46 -4.72 3.56 6.67
N LYS A 47 -5.15 2.51 7.39
CA LYS A 47 -6.04 2.67 8.55
C LYS A 47 -5.39 3.35 9.74
N ASN A 48 -4.09 3.19 9.91
CA ASN A 48 -3.32 3.79 11.00
C ASN A 48 -2.56 5.05 10.55
N LEU A 49 -3.00 5.71 9.48
CA LEU A 49 -2.40 6.97 9.07
C LEU A 49 -2.72 8.04 10.12
N PRO A 50 -1.75 8.84 10.57
CA PRO A 50 -2.02 9.98 11.44
C PRO A 50 -2.96 10.97 10.75
N ASP A 51 -3.99 11.42 11.47
CA ASP A 51 -4.89 12.46 10.98
C ASP A 51 -4.20 13.82 10.85
N THR A 52 -3.00 13.96 11.43
CA THR A 52 -2.16 15.16 11.37
C THR A 52 -1.40 15.33 10.05
N LEU A 53 -1.45 14.36 9.12
CA LEU A 53 -0.80 14.50 7.81
C LEU A 53 -1.54 15.52 6.92
N ALA A 54 -0.77 16.28 6.15
CA ALA A 54 -1.32 17.14 5.12
C ALA A 54 -1.95 16.31 3.98
N ASP A 55 -2.94 16.89 3.28
CA ASP A 55 -3.64 16.17 2.19
C ASP A 55 -2.70 15.71 1.07
N GLY A 56 -1.68 16.52 0.74
CA GLY A 56 -0.66 16.14 -0.25
C GLY A 56 0.21 14.95 0.17
N GLU A 57 0.54 14.86 1.47
CA GLU A 57 1.29 13.75 2.04
C GLU A 57 0.47 12.46 2.00
N LYS A 58 -0.82 12.57 2.36
CA LYS A 58 -1.81 11.49 2.26
C LYS A 58 -1.92 10.97 0.82
N GLU A 59 -1.95 11.86 -0.18
CA GLU A 59 -2.06 11.46 -1.58
C GLU A 59 -0.84 10.66 -2.08
N ILE A 60 0.38 11.07 -1.70
CA ILE A 60 1.62 10.34 -2.01
C ILE A 60 1.58 8.93 -1.40
N LEU A 61 1.21 8.84 -0.12
CA LEU A 61 1.06 7.57 0.59
C LEU A 61 0.00 6.68 -0.05
N LEU A 62 -1.16 7.22 -0.37
CA LEU A 62 -2.23 6.49 -1.04
C LEU A 62 -1.80 6.02 -2.43
N SER A 63 -1.08 6.83 -3.21
CA SER A 63 -0.56 6.41 -4.52
C SER A 63 0.37 5.20 -4.42
N LEU A 64 1.22 5.16 -3.39
CA LEU A 64 2.14 4.06 -3.15
C LEU A 64 1.46 2.83 -2.53
N LEU A 65 0.59 3.02 -1.53
CA LEU A 65 -0.04 1.96 -0.73
C LEU A 65 -1.30 1.38 -1.38
N ARG A 66 -2.00 2.13 -2.24
CA ARG A 66 -3.18 1.63 -2.93
C ARG A 66 -2.73 0.55 -3.91
N LYS A 67 -3.10 -0.71 -3.62
CA LYS A 67 -3.15 -1.73 -4.66
C LYS A 67 -4.14 -1.20 -5.71
N LYS A 68 -3.65 -1.12 -6.96
CA LYS A 68 -4.43 -0.74 -8.15
C LYS A 68 -5.88 -1.17 -7.95
N PRO A 69 -6.89 -0.30 -8.18
CA PRO A 69 -8.27 -0.74 -8.08
C PRO A 69 -8.37 -2.02 -8.88
N VAL A 70 -8.74 -3.10 -8.20
CA VAL A 70 -8.90 -4.42 -8.80
C VAL A 70 -9.69 -4.21 -10.08
N ARG A 71 -9.09 -4.54 -11.24
CA ARG A 71 -9.87 -4.63 -12.48
C ARG A 71 -11.03 -5.56 -12.13
N SER A 72 -12.23 -5.02 -12.20
CA SER A 72 -13.54 -5.66 -12.08
C SER A 72 -13.49 -7.09 -11.57
N LEU A 73 -13.93 -7.25 -10.33
CA LEU A 73 -14.06 -8.48 -9.54
C LEU A 73 -15.04 -9.51 -10.15
N SER A 74 -15.11 -9.69 -11.46
CA SER A 74 -16.13 -10.54 -12.05
C SER A 74 -15.66 -11.45 -13.18
N GLY A 75 -14.41 -11.38 -13.65
CA GLY A 75 -13.91 -12.37 -14.63
C GLY A 75 -14.80 -12.60 -15.86
N VAL A 76 -15.72 -11.69 -16.18
CA VAL A 76 -16.65 -11.85 -17.30
C VAL A 76 -15.98 -11.23 -18.51
N THR A 77 -15.48 -12.10 -19.37
CA THR A 77 -15.14 -11.76 -20.74
C THR A 77 -16.41 -11.96 -21.57
N VAL A 78 -17.05 -10.88 -21.99
CA VAL A 78 -18.19 -10.95 -22.91
C VAL A 78 -17.67 -11.39 -24.26
N VAL A 79 -17.98 -12.61 -24.68
CA VAL A 79 -17.72 -13.11 -26.04
C VAL A 79 -19.06 -13.20 -26.75
N ALA A 80 -19.32 -12.27 -27.68
CA ALA A 80 -20.43 -12.38 -28.61
C ALA A 80 -19.96 -13.17 -29.84
N VAL A 81 -20.62 -14.29 -30.14
CA VAL A 81 -20.46 -15.00 -31.41
C VAL A 81 -21.77 -14.87 -32.20
N MET A 82 -21.63 -14.55 -33.49
CA MET A 82 -22.71 -14.61 -34.47
C MET A 82 -22.50 -15.84 -35.34
N THR A 83 -23.56 -16.58 -35.63
CA THR A 83 -23.59 -17.55 -36.74
C THR A 83 -24.06 -16.83 -38.01
N SER A 84 -23.78 -17.39 -39.20
CA SER A 84 -24.37 -16.88 -40.45
C SER A 84 -25.90 -16.80 -40.35
N PRO A 85 -26.51 -15.80 -41.01
CA PRO A 85 -27.94 -15.53 -40.92
C PRO A 85 -28.81 -16.67 -41.43
#